data_AF-A0A8C6IR68-F1
#
_entry.id   AF-A0A8C6IR68-F1
#
_cell.length_a   1.000
_cell.length_b   1.000
_cell.length_c   1.000
_cell.angle_alpha   90.00
_cell.angle_beta   90.00
_cell.angle_gamma   90.00
#
_symmetry.space_group_name_H-M   'P 1'
#
loop_
_entity.id
_entity.type
_entity.pdbx_description
1 polymer ?
#
loop_
_entity_poly.entity_id
_entity_poly.type
_entity_poly.pdbx_seq_one_letter_code
_entity_poly.pdbx_strand_id
1 'polypeptide(L)'
;MIEQEKAEWENLNKLLMRHGLKPVSLAALQSCRNTADTIVLDTQSSLGIRLALKTLMENTDRQQKIMQGLMETNRSLRDEIRQESGRASRQEQRANDLENVVKNIKSKICQLEDETIAKVCQQQNQVRELQKDQQASQAKYQQQQEKLQEQKETIARLQKELCRVGLEEQQRVATQNKMFCRFCKRAPKYLLDQQFLCLIDYYESQISEMKKELRQYKKDGDQVQKEVKSKEEFLNLDATPNYRALLTSFQKQLTETKTRNEQLLLENINLKKDLETRPTAQELKLYKHQVKKLEKTLKKTVKSSGSSTGERTEEKKESESIAEVDRLQAVCQQYLKVLSHIDSILQSPRAPLLIYRRSKGPVQNHIKEKGQDCGFEHLPLTIEMWADQLMSLKNLHRSLRKLSLELAPWHTEDPQDNRESIRVEDLQFIVDAILEEIENKEKNSQTPSGPTLLAIVSHFQKLFDVNSLSGIYPRMHEVYTKLGEMTNAMRNLQELLELGSSAPPTVVVDTVGKLCDIINKDVTKQVQQLLGTQDIHSIINKLEEHECFFPPFQALIQDLLCLLEIRNLDDILPTVRKLKLAAS
;
A
#
# COMPACT_ATOMS: atom_id res chain seq x y z
N MET A 1 -32.98 -70.11 78.22
CA MET A 1 -31.62 -69.52 78.18
C MET A 1 -30.67 -70.35 77.31
N ILE A 2 -30.56 -71.68 77.52
CA ILE A 2 -29.67 -72.57 76.73
C ILE A 2 -30.04 -72.64 75.24
N GLU A 3 -31.33 -72.63 74.86
CA GLU A 3 -31.73 -72.66 73.44
C GLU A 3 -31.37 -71.38 72.67
N GLN A 4 -31.43 -70.23 73.33
CA GLN A 4 -31.06 -68.94 72.73
C GLN A 4 -29.55 -68.83 72.52
N GLU A 5 -28.76 -69.36 73.46
CA GLU A 5 -27.30 -69.45 73.32
C GLU A 5 -26.89 -70.38 72.18
N LYS A 6 -27.58 -71.52 72.00
CA LYS A 6 -27.38 -72.42 70.86
C LYS A 6 -27.66 -71.74 69.52
N ALA A 7 -28.77 -71.01 69.40
CA ALA A 7 -29.11 -70.30 68.16
C ALA A 7 -28.10 -69.19 67.80
N GLU A 8 -27.58 -68.48 68.80
CA GLU A 8 -26.55 -67.45 68.61
C GLU A 8 -25.20 -68.06 68.21
N TRP A 9 -24.81 -69.22 68.78
CA TRP A 9 -23.64 -69.98 68.33
C TRP A 9 -23.81 -70.57 66.94
N GLU A 10 -25.00 -71.03 66.56
CA GLU A 10 -25.28 -71.47 65.19
C GLU A 10 -25.12 -70.33 64.17
N ASN A 11 -25.57 -69.13 64.50
CA ASN A 11 -25.39 -67.96 63.64
C ASN A 11 -23.92 -67.54 63.53
N LEU A 12 -23.17 -67.60 64.63
CA LEU A 12 -21.72 -67.39 64.62
C LEU A 12 -20.98 -68.47 63.83
N ASN A 13 -21.38 -69.73 63.95
CA ASN A 13 -20.80 -70.83 63.21
C ASN A 13 -21.04 -70.69 61.70
N LYS A 14 -22.21 -70.20 61.28
CA LYS A 14 -22.46 -69.85 59.87
C LYS A 14 -21.51 -68.76 59.38
N LEU A 15 -21.22 -67.77 60.22
CA LEU A 15 -20.26 -66.72 59.90
C LEU A 15 -18.84 -67.29 59.83
N LEU A 16 -18.39 -68.03 60.84
CA LEU A 16 -17.08 -68.69 60.90
C LEU A 16 -16.83 -69.56 59.66
N MET A 17 -17.82 -70.34 59.25
CA MET A 17 -17.73 -71.17 58.04
C MET A 17 -17.59 -70.35 56.75
N ARG A 18 -18.23 -69.16 56.64
CA ARG A 18 -18.03 -68.26 55.49
C ARG A 18 -16.60 -67.74 55.38
N HIS A 19 -15.89 -67.67 56.51
CA HIS A 19 -14.49 -67.29 56.61
C HIS A 19 -13.53 -68.50 56.63
N GLY A 20 -14.04 -69.73 56.42
CA GLY A 20 -13.24 -70.95 56.38
C GLY A 20 -12.80 -71.50 57.74
N LEU A 21 -13.38 -71.02 58.85
CA LEU A 21 -13.07 -71.44 60.21
C LEU A 21 -14.00 -72.58 60.66
N LYS A 22 -13.50 -73.46 61.55
CA LYS A 22 -14.26 -74.61 62.08
C LYS A 22 -15.37 -74.15 63.05
N PRO A 23 -16.54 -74.81 63.07
CA PRO A 23 -17.65 -74.45 63.94
C PRO A 23 -17.39 -74.89 65.40
N VAL A 24 -17.87 -74.09 66.34
CA VAL A 24 -17.79 -74.35 67.80
C VAL A 24 -19.03 -75.14 68.23
N SER A 25 -18.84 -76.29 68.87
CA SER A 25 -19.93 -77.12 69.40
C SER A 25 -20.08 -76.96 70.92
N LEU A 26 -21.33 -76.87 71.39
CA LEU A 26 -21.67 -76.84 72.82
C LEU A 26 -21.81 -78.28 73.34
N ALA A 27 -20.94 -78.70 74.26
CA ALA A 27 -21.01 -80.02 74.88
C ALA A 27 -22.02 -80.06 76.04
N ALA A 28 -22.83 -81.12 76.13
CA ALA A 28 -23.74 -81.34 77.25
C ALA A 28 -22.98 -81.91 78.47
N LEU A 29 -23.29 -81.40 79.67
CA LEU A 29 -22.59 -81.69 80.94
C LEU A 29 -22.43 -83.19 81.27
N GLN A 30 -23.25 -84.07 80.70
CA GLN A 30 -23.28 -85.51 80.98
C GLN A 30 -22.37 -86.37 80.07
N SER A 31 -21.68 -85.80 79.07
CA SER A 31 -20.91 -86.57 78.07
C SER A 31 -19.37 -86.36 78.09
N CYS A 32 -18.84 -85.54 79.00
CA CYS A 32 -17.41 -85.18 78.99
C CYS A 32 -16.55 -86.14 79.83
N ARG A 33 -16.00 -87.21 79.22
CA ARG A 33 -14.93 -88.04 79.84
C ARG A 33 -13.51 -87.55 79.54
N ASN A 34 -13.33 -86.67 78.54
CA ASN A 34 -12.02 -86.10 78.17
C ASN A 34 -12.03 -84.58 78.37
N THR A 35 -11.31 -84.09 79.38
CA THR A 35 -11.22 -82.66 79.75
C THR A 35 -10.15 -81.89 78.99
N ALA A 36 -9.37 -82.56 78.11
CA ALA A 36 -8.24 -81.94 77.41
C ALA A 36 -8.67 -80.95 76.32
N ASP A 37 -9.84 -81.15 75.70
CA ASP A 37 -10.32 -80.36 74.54
C ASP A 37 -11.62 -79.57 74.82
N THR A 38 -12.08 -79.49 76.08
CA THR A 38 -13.34 -78.82 76.43
C THR A 38 -13.09 -77.68 77.42
N ILE A 39 -13.46 -76.45 77.03
CA ILE A 39 -13.35 -75.26 77.87
C ILE A 39 -14.70 -74.99 78.53
N VAL A 40 -14.73 -74.94 79.87
CA VAL A 40 -15.92 -74.56 80.62
C VAL A 40 -15.91 -73.04 80.83
N LEU A 41 -16.95 -72.37 80.37
CA LEU A 41 -17.11 -70.91 80.48
C LEU A 41 -18.35 -70.59 81.32
N ASP A 42 -18.26 -69.54 82.13
CA ASP A 42 -19.45 -68.94 82.72
C ASP A 42 -20.26 -68.17 81.66
N THR A 43 -21.54 -67.93 81.94
CA THR A 43 -22.47 -67.31 81.00
C THR A 43 -22.04 -65.92 80.54
N GLN A 44 -21.34 -65.16 81.40
CA GLN A 44 -20.85 -63.82 81.08
C GLN A 44 -19.62 -63.89 80.16
N SER A 45 -18.67 -64.80 80.42
CA SER A 45 -17.52 -65.02 79.54
C SER A 45 -17.92 -65.56 78.17
N SER A 46 -18.90 -66.47 78.09
CA SER A 46 -19.46 -66.97 76.82
C SER A 46 -20.09 -65.84 75.99
N LEU A 47 -20.89 -64.96 76.62
CA LEU A 47 -21.45 -63.77 75.95
C LEU A 47 -20.34 -62.84 75.44
N GLY A 48 -19.32 -62.56 76.26
CA GLY A 48 -18.20 -61.70 75.90
C GLY A 48 -17.40 -62.22 74.69
N ILE A 49 -17.09 -63.52 74.68
CA ILE A 49 -16.38 -64.17 73.56
C ILE A 49 -17.22 -64.15 72.29
N ARG A 50 -18.53 -64.43 72.38
CA ARG A 50 -19.43 -64.37 71.22
C ARG A 50 -19.52 -62.99 70.60
N LEU A 51 -19.65 -61.95 71.42
CA LEU A 51 -19.65 -60.57 70.95
C LEU A 51 -18.31 -60.19 70.33
N ALA A 52 -17.18 -60.55 70.97
CA ALA A 52 -15.85 -60.30 70.43
C ALA A 52 -15.62 -60.99 69.08
N LEU A 53 -16.01 -62.27 68.95
CA LEU A 53 -15.95 -63.00 67.68
C LEU A 53 -16.85 -62.35 66.63
N LYS A 54 -18.11 -62.04 66.96
CA LYS A 54 -19.04 -61.38 66.03
C LYS A 54 -18.45 -60.07 65.48
N THR A 55 -17.98 -59.20 66.37
CA THR A 55 -17.39 -57.91 65.98
C THR A 55 -16.10 -58.09 65.18
N LEU A 56 -15.26 -59.07 65.52
CA LEU A 56 -14.05 -59.37 64.75
C LEU A 56 -14.40 -59.82 63.33
N MET A 57 -15.37 -60.71 63.18
CA MET A 57 -15.79 -61.20 61.86
C MET A 57 -16.42 -60.10 61.00
N GLU A 58 -17.29 -59.27 61.57
CA GLU A 58 -17.87 -58.11 60.90
C GLU A 58 -16.79 -57.10 60.49
N ASN A 59 -15.76 -56.91 61.33
CA ASN A 59 -14.61 -56.07 61.00
C ASN A 59 -13.75 -56.66 59.87
N THR A 60 -13.51 -57.97 59.85
CA THR A 60 -12.81 -58.66 58.76
C THR A 60 -13.57 -58.53 57.44
N ASP A 61 -14.89 -58.71 57.45
CA ASP A 61 -15.74 -58.51 56.28
C ASP A 61 -15.66 -57.06 55.76
N ARG A 62 -15.68 -56.08 56.67
CA ARG A 62 -15.52 -54.67 56.32
C ARG A 62 -14.13 -54.40 55.71
N GLN A 63 -13.07 -54.94 56.30
CA GLN A 63 -11.71 -54.81 55.78
C GLN A 63 -11.55 -55.46 54.40
N GLN A 64 -12.12 -56.65 54.19
CA GLN A 64 -12.10 -57.33 52.90
C GLN A 64 -12.82 -56.50 51.82
N LYS A 65 -13.98 -55.91 52.14
CA LYS A 65 -14.70 -55.02 51.22
C LYS A 65 -13.89 -53.77 50.87
N ILE A 66 -13.25 -53.14 51.87
CA ILE A 66 -12.37 -51.99 51.63
C ILE A 66 -11.19 -52.39 50.75
N MET A 67 -10.54 -53.51 51.04
CA MET A 67 -9.41 -54.01 50.25
C MET A 67 -9.83 -54.31 48.80
N GLN A 68 -11.00 -54.91 48.59
CA GLN A 68 -11.53 -55.15 47.26
C GLN A 68 -11.81 -53.84 46.50
N GLY A 69 -12.47 -52.87 47.14
CA GLY A 69 -12.69 -51.55 46.56
C GLY A 69 -11.38 -50.80 46.25
N LEU A 70 -10.38 -50.92 47.11
CA LEU A 70 -9.03 -50.36 46.86
C LEU A 70 -8.34 -51.06 45.68
N MET A 71 -8.47 -52.37 45.53
CA MET A 71 -7.91 -53.09 44.37
C MET A 71 -8.60 -52.68 43.07
N GLU A 72 -9.93 -52.55 43.08
CA GLU A 72 -10.72 -52.13 41.91
C GLU A 72 -10.38 -50.69 41.50
N THR A 73 -10.32 -49.77 42.46
CA THR A 73 -9.89 -48.39 42.20
C THR A 73 -8.44 -48.30 41.72
N ASN A 74 -7.52 -49.08 42.29
CA ASN A 74 -6.12 -49.11 41.81
C ASN A 74 -6.02 -49.63 40.37
N ARG A 75 -6.83 -50.63 39.99
CA ARG A 75 -6.90 -51.10 38.59
C ARG A 75 -7.43 -50.00 37.67
N SER A 76 -8.52 -49.33 38.03
CA SER A 76 -9.06 -48.20 37.26
C SER A 76 -8.03 -47.08 37.07
N LEU A 77 -7.34 -46.69 38.15
CA LEU A 77 -6.28 -45.67 38.10
C LEU A 77 -5.11 -46.09 37.20
N ARG A 78 -4.72 -47.37 37.20
CA ARG A 78 -3.68 -47.85 36.27
C ARG A 78 -4.12 -47.76 34.81
N ASP A 79 -5.38 -48.07 34.52
CA ASP A 79 -5.93 -47.98 33.17
C ASP A 79 -6.04 -46.52 32.71
N GLU A 80 -6.45 -45.61 33.59
CA GLU A 80 -6.44 -44.16 33.33
C GLU A 80 -5.03 -43.64 33.07
N ILE A 81 -4.04 -44.01 33.90
CA ILE A 81 -2.63 -43.63 33.69
C ILE A 81 -2.13 -44.15 32.33
N ARG A 82 -2.46 -45.38 31.94
CA ARG A 82 -2.10 -45.93 30.63
C ARG A 82 -2.77 -45.16 29.48
N GLN A 83 -4.04 -44.79 29.64
CA GLN A 83 -4.76 -44.02 28.64
C GLN A 83 -4.15 -42.62 28.48
N GLU A 84 -3.86 -41.94 29.59
CA GLU A 84 -3.24 -40.61 29.60
C GLU A 84 -1.82 -40.65 29.05
N SER A 85 -1.02 -41.65 29.41
CA SER A 85 0.30 -41.86 28.80
C SER A 85 0.20 -42.05 27.28
N GLY A 86 -0.79 -42.80 26.79
CA GLY A 86 -1.06 -42.93 25.35
C GLY A 86 -1.54 -41.62 24.69
N ARG A 87 -2.29 -40.77 25.41
CA ARG A 87 -2.68 -39.43 24.92
C ARG A 87 -1.46 -38.50 24.84
N ALA A 88 -0.63 -38.48 25.88
CA ALA A 88 0.60 -37.70 25.94
C ALA A 88 1.57 -38.06 24.79
N SER A 89 1.81 -39.36 24.56
CA SER A 89 2.67 -39.81 23.46
C SER A 89 2.15 -39.39 22.08
N ARG A 90 0.84 -39.43 21.85
CA ARG A 90 0.25 -38.90 20.59
C ARG A 90 0.42 -37.39 20.46
N GLN A 91 0.32 -36.65 21.56
CA GLN A 91 0.51 -35.21 21.55
C GLN A 91 1.98 -34.83 21.32
N GLU A 92 2.92 -35.57 21.91
CA GLU A 92 4.35 -35.45 21.67
C GLU A 92 4.69 -35.71 20.20
N GLN A 93 4.15 -36.79 19.61
CA GLN A 93 4.36 -37.07 18.19
C GLN A 93 3.86 -35.92 17.31
N ARG A 94 2.66 -35.38 17.59
CA ARG A 94 2.13 -34.22 16.87
C ARG A 94 3.02 -32.98 17.03
N ALA A 95 3.58 -32.75 18.22
CA ALA A 95 4.50 -31.64 18.45
C ALA A 95 5.78 -31.80 17.62
N ASN A 96 6.35 -33.01 17.57
CA ASN A 96 7.53 -33.33 16.75
C ASN A 96 7.24 -33.16 15.25
N ASP A 97 6.08 -33.60 14.77
CA ASP A 97 5.66 -33.43 13.38
C ASP A 97 5.53 -31.94 13.03
N LEU A 98 4.93 -31.14 13.93
CA LEU A 98 4.83 -29.68 13.76
C LEU A 98 6.21 -29.00 13.79
N GLU A 99 7.13 -29.43 14.66
CA GLU A 99 8.50 -28.92 14.70
C GLU A 99 9.23 -29.19 13.38
N ASN A 100 9.08 -30.38 12.81
CA ASN A 100 9.63 -30.72 11.50
C ASN A 100 9.07 -29.84 10.38
N VAL A 101 7.75 -29.59 10.39
CA VAL A 101 7.11 -28.67 9.44
C VAL A 101 7.66 -27.25 9.59
N VAL A 102 7.78 -26.75 10.83
CA VAL A 102 8.35 -25.42 11.10
C VAL A 102 9.80 -25.33 10.63
N LYS A 103 10.62 -26.36 10.86
CA LYS A 103 12.01 -26.42 10.39
C LYS A 103 12.08 -26.38 8.86
N ASN A 104 11.20 -27.10 8.18
CA ASN A 104 11.10 -27.09 6.71
C ASN A 104 10.68 -25.71 6.18
N ILE A 105 9.65 -25.10 6.77
CA ILE A 105 9.21 -23.75 6.40
C ILE A 105 10.33 -22.74 6.62
N LYS A 106 11.02 -22.80 7.76
CA LYS A 106 12.17 -21.92 8.06
C LYS A 106 13.27 -22.06 7.00
N SER A 107 13.60 -23.29 6.62
CA SER A 107 14.59 -23.53 5.56
C SER A 107 14.16 -22.96 4.21
N LYS A 108 12.85 -23.03 3.89
CA LYS A 108 12.31 -22.47 2.65
C LYS A 108 12.29 -20.95 2.65
N ILE A 109 11.99 -20.34 3.80
CA ILE A 109 12.06 -18.88 3.98
C ILE A 109 13.50 -18.41 3.76
N CYS A 110 14.48 -19.02 4.41
CA CYS A 110 15.89 -18.65 4.21
C CYS A 110 16.33 -18.77 2.75
N GLN A 111 15.93 -19.85 2.05
CA GLN A 111 16.21 -19.98 0.61
C GLN A 111 15.60 -18.84 -0.22
N LEU A 112 14.35 -18.46 0.06
CA LEU A 112 13.67 -17.38 -0.66
C LEU A 112 14.29 -16.01 -0.34
N GLU A 113 14.72 -15.78 0.89
CA GLU A 113 15.47 -14.60 1.31
C GLU A 113 16.81 -14.53 0.55
N ASP A 114 17.58 -15.62 0.53
CA ASP A 114 18.85 -15.71 -0.19
C ASP A 114 18.68 -15.48 -1.70
N GLU A 115 17.66 -16.08 -2.32
CA GLU A 115 17.32 -15.84 -3.73
C GLU A 115 16.95 -14.38 -4.00
N THR A 116 16.25 -13.74 -3.06
CA THR A 116 15.85 -12.34 -3.17
C THR A 116 17.06 -11.42 -3.04
N ILE A 117 17.94 -11.68 -2.07
CA ILE A 117 19.20 -10.97 -1.88
C ILE A 117 20.06 -11.12 -3.13
N ALA A 118 20.20 -12.33 -3.68
CA ALA A 118 20.97 -12.57 -4.89
C ALA A 118 20.42 -11.78 -6.10
N LYS A 119 19.09 -11.74 -6.27
CA LYS A 119 18.44 -10.94 -7.33
C LYS A 119 18.68 -9.44 -7.14
N VAL A 120 18.57 -8.93 -5.91
CA VAL A 120 18.84 -7.51 -5.60
C VAL A 120 20.31 -7.19 -5.88
N CYS A 121 21.25 -8.03 -5.46
CA CYS A 121 22.67 -7.84 -5.77
C CYS A 121 22.95 -7.85 -7.28
N GLN A 122 22.28 -8.73 -8.05
CA GLN A 122 22.40 -8.77 -9.49
C GLN A 122 21.86 -7.49 -10.14
N GLN A 123 20.68 -7.03 -9.73
CA GLN A 123 20.09 -5.77 -10.21
C GLN A 123 20.96 -4.57 -9.87
N GLN A 124 21.49 -4.51 -8.65
CA GLN A 124 22.39 -3.44 -8.22
C GLN A 124 23.68 -3.41 -9.06
N ASN A 125 24.23 -4.57 -9.40
CA ASN A 125 25.38 -4.65 -10.31
C ASN A 125 25.01 -4.16 -11.72
N GLN A 126 23.85 -4.52 -12.25
CA GLN A 126 23.37 -4.03 -13.55
C GLN A 126 23.20 -2.49 -13.55
N VAL A 127 22.60 -1.93 -12.50
CA VAL A 127 22.46 -0.47 -12.35
C VAL A 127 23.82 0.21 -12.28
N ARG A 128 24.79 -0.38 -11.57
CA ARG A 128 26.16 0.16 -11.49
C ARG A 128 26.84 0.18 -12.86
N GLU A 129 26.70 -0.87 -13.66
CA GLU A 129 27.25 -0.89 -15.02
C GLU A 129 26.55 0.13 -15.93
N LEU A 130 25.23 0.26 -15.86
CA LEU A 130 24.49 1.30 -16.60
C LEU A 130 24.93 2.72 -16.20
N GLN A 131 25.21 2.96 -14.92
CA GLN A 131 25.75 4.24 -14.45
C GLN A 131 27.14 4.53 -15.02
N LYS A 132 28.01 3.52 -15.12
CA LYS A 132 29.32 3.69 -15.78
C LYS A 132 29.17 4.01 -17.26
N ASP A 133 28.27 3.32 -17.95
CA ASP A 133 27.99 3.58 -19.38
C ASP A 133 27.39 4.98 -19.60
N GLN A 134 26.53 5.43 -18.69
CA GLN A 134 25.99 6.79 -18.69
C GLN A 134 27.12 7.82 -18.50
N GLN A 135 28.03 7.62 -17.55
CA GLN A 135 29.17 8.51 -17.35
C GLN A 135 30.11 8.52 -18.58
N ALA A 136 30.39 7.36 -19.16
CA ALA A 136 31.24 7.25 -20.34
C ALA A 136 30.61 7.92 -21.58
N SER A 137 29.30 7.79 -21.76
CA SER A 137 28.58 8.48 -22.84
C SER A 137 28.48 9.99 -22.61
N GLN A 138 28.29 10.43 -21.37
CA GLN A 138 28.31 11.86 -21.01
C GLN A 138 29.69 12.50 -21.27
N ALA A 139 30.78 11.82 -20.92
CA ALA A 139 32.14 12.28 -21.21
C ALA A 139 32.39 12.40 -22.73
N LYS A 140 31.92 11.42 -23.53
CA LYS A 140 31.99 11.49 -25.00
C LYS A 140 31.19 12.67 -25.55
N TYR A 141 30.01 12.94 -25.01
CA TYR A 141 29.19 14.07 -25.42
C TYR A 141 29.90 15.40 -25.15
N GLN A 142 30.46 15.58 -23.96
CA GLN A 142 31.23 16.78 -23.60
C GLN A 142 32.42 16.97 -24.55
N GLN A 143 33.18 15.91 -24.82
CA GLN A 143 34.30 15.96 -25.76
C GLN A 143 33.86 16.36 -27.19
N GLN A 144 32.71 15.88 -27.65
CA GLN A 144 32.15 16.29 -28.95
C GLN A 144 31.70 17.75 -28.96
N GLN A 145 31.14 18.23 -27.86
CA GLN A 145 30.71 19.62 -27.69
C GLN A 145 31.92 20.58 -27.73
N GLU A 146 33.02 20.22 -27.06
CA GLU A 146 34.29 20.97 -27.12
C GLU A 146 34.85 21.02 -28.55
N LYS A 147 34.92 19.88 -29.24
CA LYS A 147 35.34 19.83 -30.65
C LYS A 147 34.48 20.69 -31.56
N LEU A 148 33.16 20.71 -31.34
CA LEU A 148 32.25 21.56 -32.11
C LEU A 148 32.55 23.05 -31.86
N GLN A 149 32.85 23.42 -30.63
CA GLN A 149 33.21 24.79 -30.27
C GLN A 149 34.54 25.21 -30.94
N GLU A 150 35.57 24.37 -30.88
CA GLU A 150 36.84 24.60 -31.57
C GLU A 150 36.67 24.77 -33.09
N GLN A 151 35.80 23.95 -33.70
CA GLN A 151 35.47 24.07 -35.12
C GLN A 151 34.78 25.38 -35.44
N LYS A 152 33.80 25.82 -34.61
CA LYS A 152 33.14 27.12 -34.78
C LYS A 152 34.11 28.29 -34.68
N GLU A 153 35.04 28.25 -33.73
CA GLU A 153 36.08 29.27 -33.59
C GLU A 153 37.02 29.29 -34.79
N THR A 154 37.39 28.11 -35.30
CA THR A 154 38.23 27.99 -36.50
C THR A 154 37.51 28.53 -37.74
N ILE A 155 36.22 28.22 -37.91
CA ILE A 155 35.40 28.78 -38.99
C ILE A 155 35.32 30.31 -38.87
N ALA A 156 35.09 30.84 -37.67
CA ALA A 156 35.02 32.29 -37.45
C ALA A 156 36.36 32.98 -37.76
N ARG A 157 37.50 32.36 -37.40
CA ARG A 157 38.83 32.85 -37.77
C ARG A 157 39.01 32.86 -39.29
N LEU A 158 38.70 31.76 -39.96
CA LEU A 158 38.82 31.65 -41.42
C LEU A 158 37.90 32.62 -42.16
N GLN A 159 36.68 32.86 -41.66
CA GLN A 159 35.76 33.86 -42.22
C GLN A 159 36.33 35.27 -42.12
N LYS A 160 36.93 35.65 -40.97
CA LYS A 160 37.60 36.95 -40.81
C LYS A 160 38.76 37.11 -41.79
N GLU A 161 39.56 36.06 -41.94
CA GLU A 161 40.68 36.03 -42.88
C GLU A 161 40.22 36.18 -44.33
N LEU A 162 39.18 35.45 -44.74
CA LEU A 162 38.55 35.59 -46.06
C LEU A 162 38.02 37.00 -46.32
N CYS A 163 37.37 37.63 -45.33
CA CYS A 163 36.91 39.02 -45.46
C CYS A 163 38.08 40.00 -45.62
N ARG A 164 39.17 39.82 -44.85
CA ARG A 164 40.38 40.65 -44.96
C ARG A 164 41.01 40.54 -46.34
N VAL A 165 41.27 39.31 -46.79
CA VAL A 165 41.85 39.04 -48.11
C VAL A 165 40.93 39.54 -49.22
N GLY A 166 39.61 39.38 -49.07
CA GLY A 166 38.62 39.89 -50.01
C GLY A 166 38.66 41.42 -50.15
N LEU A 167 38.79 42.15 -49.03
CA LEU A 167 38.94 43.61 -49.04
C LEU A 167 40.27 44.05 -49.69
N GLU A 168 41.37 43.39 -49.36
CA GLU A 168 42.69 43.66 -49.96
C GLU A 168 42.68 43.40 -51.48
N GLU A 169 42.07 42.31 -51.94
CA GLU A 169 41.92 42.00 -53.37
C GLU A 169 41.03 43.03 -54.07
N GLN A 170 39.90 43.40 -53.46
CA GLN A 170 39.02 44.42 -54.02
C GLN A 170 39.72 45.78 -54.15
N GLN A 171 40.55 46.15 -53.17
CA GLN A 171 41.36 47.36 -53.22
C GLN A 171 42.46 47.29 -54.29
N ARG A 172 43.10 46.12 -54.46
CA ARG A 172 44.08 45.88 -55.54
C ARG A 172 43.42 46.03 -56.92
N VAL A 173 42.28 45.38 -57.13
CA VAL A 173 41.50 45.47 -58.38
C VAL A 173 41.02 46.89 -58.63
N ALA A 174 40.51 47.60 -57.62
CA ALA A 174 40.11 48.99 -57.76
C ALA A 174 41.28 49.90 -58.17
N THR A 175 42.47 49.66 -57.61
CA THR A 175 43.69 50.40 -57.96
C THR A 175 44.14 50.11 -59.40
N GLN A 176 44.14 48.84 -59.79
CA GLN A 176 44.43 48.43 -61.17
C GLN A 176 43.43 49.03 -62.16
N ASN A 177 42.12 48.95 -61.89
CA ASN A 177 41.08 49.55 -62.73
C ASN A 177 41.23 51.07 -62.84
N LYS A 178 41.57 51.76 -61.74
CA LYS A 178 41.83 53.21 -61.77
C LYS A 178 43.03 53.55 -62.65
N MET A 179 44.09 52.73 -62.63
CA MET A 179 45.24 52.89 -63.53
C MET A 179 44.86 52.58 -64.99
N PHE A 180 44.12 51.50 -65.23
CA PHE A 180 43.64 51.13 -66.56
C PHE A 180 42.76 52.23 -67.16
N CYS A 181 41.81 52.77 -66.40
CA CYS A 181 40.99 53.90 -66.86
C CYS A 181 41.83 55.16 -67.16
N ARG A 182 42.90 55.44 -66.41
CA ARG A 182 43.84 56.53 -66.75
C ARG A 182 44.58 56.26 -68.05
N PHE A 183 44.91 55.00 -68.32
CA PHE A 183 45.53 54.56 -69.57
C PHE A 183 44.56 54.70 -70.75
N CYS A 184 43.32 54.20 -70.63
CA CYS A 184 42.29 54.30 -71.67
C CYS A 184 41.84 55.74 -71.98
N LYS A 185 41.92 56.66 -70.99
CA LYS A 185 41.63 58.10 -71.20
C LYS A 185 42.74 58.82 -71.98
N ARG A 186 43.89 58.19 -72.18
CA ARG A 186 44.96 58.69 -73.04
C ARG A 186 44.61 58.25 -74.47
N ALA A 187 44.37 59.21 -75.36
CA ALA A 187 44.18 58.88 -76.78
C ALA A 187 45.42 58.13 -77.31
N PRO A 188 45.26 57.07 -78.13
CA PRO A 188 46.38 56.36 -78.72
C PRO A 188 47.13 57.35 -79.61
N LYS A 189 48.36 57.70 -79.24
CA LYS A 189 49.14 58.74 -79.97
C LYS A 189 50.25 58.14 -80.84
N TYR A 190 50.50 56.83 -80.74
CA TYR A 190 51.57 56.16 -81.48
C TYR A 190 51.14 54.81 -82.06
N LEU A 191 51.73 54.43 -83.20
CA LEU A 191 51.55 53.16 -83.92
C LEU A 191 51.69 51.92 -83.01
N LEU A 192 52.48 52.03 -81.95
CA LEU A 192 52.70 50.99 -80.94
C LEU A 192 51.44 50.71 -80.10
N ASP A 193 50.62 51.73 -79.80
CA ASP A 193 49.36 51.56 -79.06
C ASP A 193 48.35 50.73 -79.88
N GLN A 194 48.35 50.89 -81.20
CA GLN A 194 47.51 50.11 -82.10
C GLN A 194 47.99 48.66 -82.22
N GLN A 195 49.31 48.41 -82.16
CA GLN A 195 49.87 47.06 -82.04
C GLN A 195 49.51 46.40 -80.71
N PHE A 196 49.52 47.15 -79.60
CA PHE A 196 49.08 46.63 -78.30
C PHE A 196 47.58 46.31 -78.28
N LEU A 197 46.73 47.14 -78.90
CA LEU A 197 45.30 46.83 -79.02
C LEU A 197 45.06 45.56 -79.84
N CYS A 198 45.73 45.39 -80.98
CA CYS A 198 45.66 44.14 -81.75
C CYS A 198 46.17 42.93 -80.95
N LEU A 199 47.20 43.11 -80.12
CA LEU A 199 47.72 42.06 -79.24
C LEU A 199 46.74 41.73 -78.11
N ILE A 200 46.06 42.74 -77.56
CA ILE A 200 44.97 42.57 -76.59
C ILE A 200 43.82 41.82 -77.25
N ASP A 201 43.37 42.22 -78.43
CA ASP A 201 42.29 41.55 -79.17
C ASP A 201 42.66 40.09 -79.48
N TYR A 202 43.93 39.83 -79.81
CA TYR A 202 44.47 38.48 -80.01
C TYR A 202 44.42 37.65 -78.72
N TYR A 203 44.92 38.18 -77.59
CA TYR A 203 44.87 37.47 -76.30
C TYR A 203 43.44 37.34 -75.75
N GLU A 204 42.56 38.32 -75.97
CA GLU A 204 41.15 38.24 -75.61
C GLU A 204 40.42 37.18 -76.44
N SER A 205 40.78 37.05 -77.72
CA SER A 205 40.31 35.98 -78.58
C SER A 205 40.80 34.61 -78.08
N GLN A 206 42.10 34.51 -77.74
CA GLN A 206 42.69 33.30 -77.16
C GLN A 206 42.05 32.93 -75.81
N ILE A 207 41.80 33.90 -74.94
CA ILE A 207 41.11 33.70 -73.66
C ILE A 207 39.66 33.28 -73.90
N SER A 208 39.00 33.86 -74.89
CA SER A 208 37.62 33.50 -75.26
C SER A 208 37.54 32.09 -75.84
N GLU A 209 38.56 31.69 -76.59
CA GLU A 209 38.75 30.34 -77.13
C GLU A 209 39.03 29.34 -76.00
N MET A 210 40.00 29.60 -75.13
CA MET A 210 40.26 28.78 -73.93
C MET A 210 39.03 28.72 -72.99
N LYS A 211 38.24 29.79 -72.85
CA LYS A 211 36.97 29.77 -72.09
C LYS A 211 35.89 28.96 -72.81
N LYS A 212 35.86 28.95 -74.14
CA LYS A 212 34.98 28.07 -74.93
C LYS A 212 35.44 26.62 -74.81
N GLU A 213 36.73 26.34 -74.90
CA GLU A 213 37.33 25.03 -74.64
C GLU A 213 37.05 24.58 -73.20
N LEU A 214 37.23 25.40 -72.17
CA LEU A 214 36.87 25.06 -70.79
C LEU A 214 35.37 24.78 -70.64
N ARG A 215 34.49 25.50 -71.34
CA ARG A 215 33.06 25.18 -71.36
C ARG A 215 32.77 23.90 -72.15
N GLN A 216 33.55 23.60 -73.18
CA GLN A 216 33.48 22.36 -73.95
C GLN A 216 33.99 21.19 -73.11
N TYR A 217 35.13 21.28 -72.43
CA TYR A 217 35.64 20.34 -71.44
C TYR A 217 34.74 20.19 -70.22
N LYS A 218 33.98 21.22 -69.85
CA LYS A 218 32.96 21.11 -68.78
C LYS A 218 31.71 20.37 -69.28
N LYS A 219 31.31 20.58 -70.55
CA LYS A 219 30.22 19.82 -71.20
C LYS A 219 30.61 18.38 -71.52
N ASP A 220 31.80 18.16 -72.06
CA ASP A 220 32.40 16.84 -72.30
C ASP A 220 32.79 16.19 -70.97
N GLY A 221 33.15 16.97 -69.95
CA GLY A 221 33.31 16.54 -68.57
C GLY A 221 31.99 16.11 -67.94
N ASP A 222 30.87 16.78 -68.23
CA ASP A 222 29.54 16.36 -67.80
C ASP A 222 29.00 15.16 -68.62
N GLN A 223 29.46 14.98 -69.87
CA GLN A 223 29.11 13.85 -70.73
C GLN A 223 29.93 12.59 -70.37
N VAL A 224 31.24 12.74 -70.13
CA VAL A 224 32.15 11.67 -69.69
C VAL A 224 31.97 11.39 -68.20
N GLN A 225 31.61 12.36 -67.35
CA GLN A 225 31.19 12.07 -65.96
C GLN A 225 29.83 11.38 -65.90
N LYS A 226 28.90 11.57 -66.86
CA LYS A 226 27.66 10.78 -66.88
C LYS A 226 27.89 9.30 -67.23
N GLU A 227 28.88 8.99 -68.06
CA GLU A 227 29.19 7.61 -68.45
C GLU A 227 30.27 6.92 -67.59
N VAL A 228 31.17 7.67 -66.94
CA VAL A 228 32.18 7.10 -66.03
C VAL A 228 31.74 7.14 -64.56
N LYS A 229 30.96 8.15 -64.09
CA LYS A 229 30.37 8.09 -62.73
C LYS A 229 29.26 7.05 -62.60
N SER A 230 28.64 6.63 -63.70
CA SER A 230 27.67 5.53 -63.65
C SER A 230 28.31 4.14 -63.55
N LYS A 231 29.65 4.01 -63.66
CA LYS A 231 30.34 2.72 -63.48
C LYS A 231 31.44 2.69 -62.43
N GLU A 232 32.04 3.82 -62.03
CA GLU A 232 33.08 3.82 -60.98
C GLU A 232 32.62 4.38 -59.61
N GLU A 233 31.54 5.18 -59.53
CA GLU A 233 30.97 5.58 -58.23
C GLU A 233 30.06 4.49 -57.61
N PHE A 234 29.74 3.42 -58.37
CA PHE A 234 29.04 2.25 -57.82
C PHE A 234 29.96 1.25 -57.09
N LEU A 235 31.28 1.43 -57.15
CA LEU A 235 32.24 0.51 -56.52
C LEU A 235 33.02 1.11 -55.35
N ASN A 236 32.86 2.40 -55.05
CA ASN A 236 33.37 2.99 -53.82
C ASN A 236 32.24 3.26 -52.81
N LEU A 237 31.38 2.27 -52.59
CA LEU A 237 30.79 2.10 -51.27
C LEU A 237 31.88 1.54 -50.36
N ASP A 238 32.73 2.41 -49.83
CA ASP A 238 33.57 2.11 -48.67
C ASP A 238 33.12 2.89 -47.43
N ALA A 239 31.81 3.10 -47.35
CA ALA A 239 31.07 3.36 -46.10
C ALA A 239 30.39 2.07 -45.59
N THR A 240 31.07 0.92 -45.78
CA THR A 240 30.48 -0.43 -45.90
C THR A 240 30.66 -1.41 -44.71
N PRO A 241 30.95 -1.01 -43.45
CA PRO A 241 30.78 -1.93 -42.32
C PRO A 241 29.32 -1.99 -41.82
N ASN A 242 28.66 -0.84 -41.66
CA ASN A 242 27.40 -0.76 -40.91
C ASN A 242 26.17 -1.24 -41.71
N TYR A 243 26.07 -0.82 -42.99
CA TYR A 243 25.03 -1.34 -43.88
C TYR A 243 25.23 -2.82 -44.23
N ARG A 244 26.48 -3.28 -44.35
CA ARG A 244 26.79 -4.69 -44.57
C ARG A 244 26.44 -5.54 -43.34
N ALA A 245 26.72 -5.04 -42.13
CA ALA A 245 26.31 -5.67 -40.88
C ALA A 245 24.79 -5.74 -40.74
N LEU A 246 24.08 -4.66 -41.10
CA LEU A 246 22.61 -4.64 -41.08
C LEU A 246 22.01 -5.62 -42.09
N LEU A 247 22.50 -5.62 -43.33
CA LEU A 247 22.05 -6.55 -44.37
C LEU A 247 22.35 -8.01 -44.01
N THR A 248 23.52 -8.30 -43.43
CA THR A 248 23.83 -9.65 -42.92
C THR A 248 22.96 -10.03 -41.72
N SER A 249 22.58 -9.08 -40.86
CA SER A 249 21.64 -9.33 -39.76
C SER A 249 20.24 -9.67 -40.28
N PHE A 250 19.73 -8.94 -41.26
CA PHE A 250 18.44 -9.23 -41.87
C PHE A 250 18.46 -10.54 -42.65
N GLN A 251 19.56 -10.83 -43.35
CA GLN A 251 19.74 -12.11 -44.03
C GLN A 251 19.78 -13.27 -43.04
N LYS A 252 20.45 -13.11 -41.89
CA LYS A 252 20.47 -14.11 -40.80
C LYS A 252 19.07 -14.31 -40.22
N GLN A 253 18.34 -13.24 -39.94
CA GLN A 253 16.96 -13.32 -39.44
C GLN A 253 16.03 -14.01 -40.45
N LEU A 254 16.20 -13.78 -41.75
CA LEU A 254 15.46 -14.46 -42.79
C LEU A 254 15.76 -15.97 -42.83
N THR A 255 17.03 -16.34 -42.66
CA THR A 255 17.41 -17.76 -42.60
C THR A 255 16.89 -18.45 -41.34
N GLU A 256 16.94 -17.80 -40.18
CA GLU A 256 16.45 -18.36 -38.90
C GLU A 256 14.93 -18.51 -38.89
N THR A 257 14.20 -17.55 -39.47
CA THR A 257 12.74 -17.67 -39.61
C THR A 257 12.35 -18.78 -40.59
N LYS A 258 13.12 -18.95 -41.67
CA LYS A 258 12.91 -20.04 -42.63
C LYS A 258 13.14 -21.41 -42.01
N THR A 259 14.24 -21.61 -41.27
CA THR A 259 14.51 -22.89 -40.58
C THR A 259 13.48 -23.19 -39.51
N ARG A 260 13.03 -22.16 -38.76
CA ARG A 260 11.94 -22.32 -37.79
C ARG A 260 10.63 -22.76 -38.45
N ASN A 261 10.29 -22.18 -39.60
CA ASN A 261 9.10 -22.59 -40.35
C ASN A 261 9.21 -24.02 -40.89
N GLU A 262 10.38 -24.43 -41.40
CA GLU A 262 10.64 -25.81 -41.83
C GLU A 262 10.51 -26.79 -40.66
N GLN A 263 11.00 -26.43 -39.47
CA GLN A 263 10.85 -27.22 -38.25
C GLN A 263 9.39 -27.37 -37.83
N LEU A 264 8.62 -26.29 -37.83
CA LEU A 264 7.18 -26.32 -37.54
C LEU A 264 6.41 -27.17 -38.56
N LEU A 265 6.81 -27.15 -39.83
CA LEU A 265 6.19 -27.96 -40.87
C LEU A 265 6.47 -29.46 -40.65
N LEU A 266 7.70 -29.83 -40.28
CA LEU A 266 8.06 -31.19 -39.91
C LEU A 266 7.30 -31.66 -38.67
N GLU A 267 7.17 -30.81 -37.65
CA GLU A 267 6.37 -31.09 -36.45
C GLU A 267 4.90 -31.30 -36.81
N ASN A 268 4.34 -30.48 -37.69
CA ASN A 268 2.96 -30.63 -38.16
C ASN A 268 2.74 -31.97 -38.90
N ILE A 269 3.68 -32.35 -39.76
CA ILE A 269 3.66 -33.65 -40.44
C ILE A 269 3.72 -34.81 -39.44
N ASN A 270 4.57 -34.70 -38.41
CA ASN A 270 4.66 -35.72 -37.37
C ASN A 270 3.39 -35.80 -36.53
N LEU A 271 2.83 -34.66 -36.11
CA LEU A 271 1.55 -34.61 -35.39
C LEU A 271 0.41 -35.21 -36.23
N LYS A 272 0.43 -35.02 -37.55
CA LYS A 272 -0.54 -35.65 -38.45
C LYS A 272 -0.38 -37.17 -38.51
N LYS A 273 0.86 -37.67 -38.59
CA LYS A 273 1.13 -39.12 -38.50
C LYS A 273 0.74 -39.70 -37.14
N ASP A 274 0.94 -38.96 -36.05
CA ASP A 274 0.51 -39.37 -34.71
C ASP A 274 -1.01 -39.39 -34.56
N LEU A 275 -1.73 -38.52 -35.27
CA LEU A 275 -3.18 -38.58 -35.37
C LEU A 275 -3.67 -39.81 -36.13
N GLU A 276 -2.97 -40.19 -37.21
CA GLU A 276 -3.31 -41.36 -38.04
C GLU A 276 -3.00 -42.70 -37.35
N THR A 277 -2.05 -42.73 -36.41
CA THR A 277 -1.66 -43.95 -35.67
C THR A 277 -2.43 -44.15 -34.36
N ARG A 278 -3.34 -43.23 -33.98
CA ARG A 278 -4.06 -43.31 -32.71
C ARG A 278 -5.28 -44.24 -32.81
N PRO A 279 -5.51 -45.15 -31.84
CA PRO A 279 -6.66 -46.04 -31.86
C PRO A 279 -7.97 -45.26 -31.87
N THR A 280 -8.88 -45.65 -32.75
CA THR A 280 -10.11 -44.92 -33.04
C THR A 280 -11.07 -45.01 -31.83
N ALA A 281 -11.90 -44.00 -31.60
CA ALA A 281 -12.85 -43.97 -30.48
C ALA A 281 -13.78 -45.22 -30.38
N GLN A 282 -13.98 -45.95 -31.48
CA GLN A 282 -14.71 -47.23 -31.48
C GLN A 282 -13.90 -48.36 -30.82
N GLU A 283 -12.59 -48.44 -31.07
CA GLU A 283 -11.68 -49.41 -30.45
C GLU A 283 -11.55 -49.15 -28.94
N LEU A 284 -11.47 -47.89 -28.53
CA LEU A 284 -11.46 -47.50 -27.11
C LEU A 284 -12.78 -47.87 -26.41
N LYS A 285 -13.93 -47.74 -27.08
CA LYS A 285 -15.24 -48.15 -26.55
C LYS A 285 -15.33 -49.67 -26.39
N LEU A 286 -14.78 -50.43 -27.35
CA LEU A 286 -14.69 -51.89 -27.26
C LEU A 286 -13.83 -52.33 -26.07
N TYR A 287 -12.65 -51.72 -25.89
CA TYR A 287 -11.79 -52.00 -24.74
C TYR A 287 -12.44 -51.60 -23.41
N LYS A 288 -13.10 -50.44 -23.34
CA LYS A 288 -13.84 -50.01 -22.14
C LYS A 288 -15.00 -50.96 -21.81
N HIS A 289 -15.68 -51.50 -22.82
CA HIS A 289 -16.75 -52.48 -22.60
C HIS A 289 -16.19 -53.82 -22.09
N GLN A 290 -15.07 -54.28 -22.63
CA GLN A 290 -14.38 -55.48 -22.13
C GLN A 290 -13.93 -55.30 -20.68
N VAL A 291 -13.39 -54.14 -20.31
CA VAL A 291 -13.00 -53.82 -18.92
C VAL A 291 -14.22 -53.77 -18.00
N LYS A 292 -15.33 -53.11 -18.39
CA LYS A 292 -16.58 -53.12 -17.60
C LYS A 292 -17.15 -54.54 -17.43
N LYS A 293 -16.94 -55.43 -18.41
CA LYS A 293 -17.37 -56.84 -18.32
C LYS A 293 -16.50 -57.60 -17.31
N LEU A 294 -15.19 -57.40 -17.34
CA LEU A 294 -14.23 -57.97 -16.38
C LEU A 294 -14.46 -57.46 -14.95
N GLU A 295 -14.75 -56.17 -14.79
CA GLU A 295 -15.11 -55.56 -13.50
C GLU A 295 -16.43 -56.11 -12.96
N LYS A 296 -17.44 -56.30 -13.82
CA LYS A 296 -18.70 -56.92 -13.41
C LYS A 296 -18.53 -58.38 -12.99
N THR A 297 -17.64 -59.14 -13.65
CA THR A 297 -17.32 -60.51 -13.22
C THR A 297 -16.59 -60.52 -11.89
N LEU A 298 -15.65 -59.58 -11.67
CA LEU A 298 -14.91 -59.44 -10.41
C LEU A 298 -15.80 -59.01 -9.24
N LYS A 299 -16.73 -58.08 -9.49
CA LYS A 299 -17.67 -57.58 -8.48
C LYS A 299 -18.72 -58.62 -8.11
N LYS A 300 -19.05 -59.54 -9.03
CA LYS A 300 -19.93 -60.68 -8.77
C LYS A 300 -19.24 -61.74 -7.91
N THR A 301 -17.99 -62.08 -8.18
CA THR A 301 -17.24 -63.06 -7.36
C THR A 301 -16.97 -62.57 -5.94
N VAL A 302 -16.78 -61.25 -5.75
CA VAL A 302 -16.60 -60.65 -4.40
C VAL A 302 -17.91 -60.59 -3.61
N LYS A 303 -19.06 -60.42 -4.27
CA LYS A 303 -20.37 -60.37 -3.60
C LYS A 303 -20.97 -61.74 -3.30
N SER A 304 -20.57 -62.79 -4.01
CA SER A 304 -21.08 -64.15 -3.80
C SER A 304 -20.42 -64.93 -2.65
N SER A 305 -19.50 -64.33 -1.86
CA SER A 305 -18.89 -64.99 -0.70
C SER A 305 -19.41 -64.52 0.67
N GLY A 306 -20.43 -63.63 0.71
CA GLY A 306 -21.05 -63.16 1.93
C GLY A 306 -22.57 -63.38 1.90
N SER A 307 -23.04 -64.38 2.66
CA SER A 307 -24.43 -64.80 2.89
C SER A 307 -25.16 -65.54 1.75
N SER A 308 -25.72 -66.69 2.14
CA SER A 308 -26.34 -67.74 1.35
C SER A 308 -27.87 -67.61 1.36
N THR A 309 -28.50 -68.31 0.41
CA THR A 309 -29.86 -68.91 0.42
C THR A 309 -31.11 -68.05 0.10
N GLY A 310 -31.93 -68.58 -0.84
CA GLY A 310 -33.37 -68.29 -1.04
C GLY A 310 -33.68 -67.15 -2.02
N GLU A 311 -33.97 -67.42 -3.30
CA GLU A 311 -35.29 -67.79 -3.89
C GLU A 311 -36.00 -66.61 -4.61
N ARG A 312 -35.96 -66.71 -5.94
CA ARG A 312 -36.96 -66.41 -6.99
C ARG A 312 -37.93 -65.21 -6.91
N THR A 313 -37.70 -64.32 -7.90
CA THR A 313 -38.57 -63.94 -9.05
C THR A 313 -39.95 -63.26 -8.87
N GLU A 314 -40.18 -62.30 -9.80
CA GLU A 314 -41.44 -61.74 -10.35
C GLU A 314 -42.08 -60.55 -9.60
N GLU A 315 -42.77 -59.58 -10.23
CA GLU A 315 -42.70 -58.86 -11.52
C GLU A 315 -43.71 -57.69 -11.41
N LYS A 316 -43.50 -56.60 -12.17
CA LYS A 316 -44.47 -55.57 -12.62
C LYS A 316 -44.98 -54.48 -11.64
N LYS A 317 -44.73 -53.21 -12.02
CA LYS A 317 -45.70 -52.35 -12.76
C LYS A 317 -45.09 -50.99 -13.12
N GLU A 318 -44.95 -50.74 -14.41
CA GLU A 318 -44.69 -49.44 -15.05
C GLU A 318 -46.01 -48.65 -15.14
N SER A 319 -46.14 -47.48 -14.49
CA SER A 319 -47.11 -46.42 -14.87
C SER A 319 -47.06 -45.14 -14.01
N GLU A 320 -45.89 -44.69 -13.52
CA GLU A 320 -45.76 -43.41 -12.79
C GLU A 320 -44.65 -42.46 -13.31
N SER A 321 -43.79 -42.92 -14.23
CA SER A 321 -42.54 -42.21 -14.56
C SER A 321 -42.67 -41.00 -15.50
N ILE A 322 -43.83 -40.73 -16.12
CA ILE A 322 -43.93 -39.70 -17.16
C ILE A 322 -44.22 -38.31 -16.57
N ALA A 323 -45.09 -38.19 -15.57
CA ALA A 323 -45.46 -36.89 -14.97
C ALA A 323 -44.37 -36.32 -14.03
N GLU A 324 -43.55 -37.18 -13.45
CA GLU A 324 -42.42 -36.79 -12.60
C GLU A 324 -41.28 -36.18 -13.43
N VAL A 325 -41.07 -36.69 -14.65
CA VAL A 325 -40.06 -36.19 -15.61
C VAL A 325 -40.38 -34.77 -16.08
N ASP A 326 -41.66 -34.41 -16.28
CA ASP A 326 -42.05 -33.06 -16.70
C ASP A 326 -41.84 -32.00 -15.60
N ARG A 327 -42.10 -32.36 -14.33
CA ARG A 327 -41.78 -31.48 -13.17
C ARG A 327 -40.28 -31.31 -12.98
N LEU A 328 -39.52 -32.40 -13.10
CA LEU A 328 -38.05 -32.37 -13.07
C LEU A 328 -37.47 -31.51 -14.21
N GLN A 329 -38.06 -31.56 -15.40
CA GLN A 329 -37.63 -30.77 -16.55
C GLN A 329 -37.86 -29.26 -16.36
N ALA A 330 -39.00 -28.87 -15.77
CA ALA A 330 -39.30 -27.46 -15.45
C ALA A 330 -38.35 -26.86 -14.39
N VAL A 331 -38.01 -27.65 -13.37
CA VAL A 331 -37.05 -27.27 -12.33
C VAL A 331 -35.63 -27.16 -12.91
N CYS A 332 -35.22 -28.10 -13.77
CA CYS A 332 -33.94 -28.03 -14.49
C CYS A 332 -33.81 -26.77 -15.36
N GLN A 333 -34.90 -26.31 -15.99
CA GLN A 333 -34.91 -25.06 -16.77
C GLN A 333 -34.74 -23.81 -15.90
N GLN A 334 -35.32 -23.79 -14.68
CA GLN A 334 -35.11 -22.68 -13.74
C GLN A 334 -33.66 -22.63 -13.23
N TYR A 335 -33.07 -23.77 -12.90
CA TYR A 335 -31.65 -23.85 -12.53
C TYR A 335 -30.73 -23.40 -13.66
N LEU A 336 -31.01 -23.79 -14.91
CA LEU A 336 -30.23 -23.33 -16.07
C LEU A 336 -30.32 -21.81 -16.27
N LYS A 337 -31.48 -21.19 -16.03
CA LYS A 337 -31.62 -19.72 -16.08
C LYS A 337 -30.78 -19.02 -15.01
N VAL A 338 -30.82 -19.49 -13.77
CA VAL A 338 -30.01 -18.93 -12.67
C VAL A 338 -28.51 -19.08 -12.98
N LEU A 339 -28.08 -20.25 -13.44
CA LEU A 339 -26.69 -20.48 -13.82
C LEU A 339 -26.26 -19.60 -14.99
N SER A 340 -27.13 -19.34 -15.97
CA SER A 340 -26.86 -18.42 -17.09
C SER A 340 -26.73 -16.95 -16.67
N HIS A 341 -27.50 -16.51 -15.67
CA HIS A 341 -27.37 -15.16 -15.11
C HIS A 341 -26.09 -15.01 -14.31
N ILE A 342 -25.65 -16.03 -13.59
CA ILE A 342 -24.38 -15.99 -12.87
C ILE A 342 -23.22 -16.02 -13.86
N ASP A 343 -23.29 -16.82 -14.93
CA ASP A 343 -22.26 -16.85 -15.97
C ASP A 343 -22.15 -15.52 -16.74
N SER A 344 -23.27 -14.81 -16.96
CA SER A 344 -23.23 -13.47 -17.57
C SER A 344 -22.57 -12.42 -16.67
N ILE A 345 -22.69 -12.55 -15.35
CA ILE A 345 -21.96 -11.71 -14.38
C ILE A 345 -20.46 -11.99 -14.45
N LEU A 346 -20.04 -13.26 -14.60
CA LEU A 346 -18.64 -13.65 -14.73
C LEU A 346 -18.00 -13.23 -16.07
N GLN A 347 -18.78 -13.12 -17.14
CA GLN A 347 -18.32 -12.67 -18.46
C GLN A 347 -18.35 -11.14 -18.64
N SER A 348 -18.84 -10.39 -17.65
CA SER A 348 -18.90 -8.93 -17.69
C SER A 348 -17.49 -8.33 -17.81
N PRO A 349 -17.28 -7.29 -18.65
CA PRO A 349 -15.97 -6.64 -18.82
C PRO A 349 -15.48 -5.92 -17.55
N ARG A 350 -16.32 -5.83 -16.51
CA ARG A 350 -16.00 -5.24 -15.21
C ARG A 350 -15.58 -6.29 -14.16
N ALA A 351 -15.62 -7.59 -14.50
CA ALA A 351 -15.23 -8.67 -13.61
C ALA A 351 -13.70 -8.90 -13.64
N PRO A 352 -13.06 -9.28 -12.52
CA PRO A 352 -11.64 -9.61 -12.49
C PRO A 352 -11.32 -10.73 -13.50
N LEU A 353 -10.21 -10.59 -14.22
CA LEU A 353 -9.76 -11.59 -15.19
C LEU A 353 -9.67 -12.97 -14.51
N LEU A 354 -10.49 -13.91 -14.97
CA LEU A 354 -10.49 -15.29 -14.49
C LEU A 354 -9.13 -15.94 -14.78
N ILE A 355 -8.25 -15.97 -13.77
CA ILE A 355 -6.96 -16.68 -13.83
C ILE A 355 -7.19 -18.18 -14.13
N TYR A 356 -8.35 -18.71 -13.74
CA TYR A 356 -8.78 -20.07 -14.03
C TYR A 356 -9.68 -20.20 -15.27
N ARG A 357 -9.49 -19.38 -16.31
CA ARG A 357 -9.91 -19.84 -17.64
C ARG A 357 -8.86 -20.85 -18.09
N ARG A 358 -9.09 -22.13 -17.77
CA ARG A 358 -8.27 -23.26 -18.22
C ARG A 358 -7.97 -23.09 -19.71
N SER A 359 -6.79 -22.56 -20.02
CA SER A 359 -6.26 -22.51 -21.37
C SER A 359 -6.22 -23.94 -21.85
N LYS A 360 -6.73 -24.20 -23.05
CA LYS A 360 -6.62 -25.50 -23.69
C LYS A 360 -5.13 -25.91 -23.72
N GLY A 361 -4.81 -26.89 -22.89
CA GLY A 361 -3.55 -27.60 -22.70
C GLY A 361 -3.85 -28.89 -21.91
N PRO A 362 -3.00 -29.92 -21.97
CA PRO A 362 -3.38 -31.27 -22.41
C PRO A 362 -3.92 -32.22 -21.33
N VAL A 363 -4.74 -33.18 -21.79
CA VAL A 363 -5.12 -34.48 -21.20
C VAL A 363 -5.64 -34.47 -19.75
N GLN A 364 -6.97 -34.59 -19.61
CA GLN A 364 -7.52 -35.80 -18.98
C GLN A 364 -9.01 -35.96 -19.31
N ASN A 365 -9.30 -37.19 -19.72
CA ASN A 365 -10.63 -37.75 -19.90
C ASN A 365 -11.43 -37.66 -18.59
N HIS A 366 -12.66 -37.18 -18.66
CA HIS A 366 -13.88 -37.95 -18.40
C HIS A 366 -14.97 -37.23 -19.21
N ILE A 367 -15.46 -37.80 -20.31
CA ILE A 367 -16.71 -38.57 -20.26
C ILE A 367 -17.70 -37.89 -19.32
N LYS A 368 -18.38 -36.84 -19.82
CA LYS A 368 -19.84 -36.86 -19.74
C LYS A 368 -20.33 -37.93 -20.70
N GLU A 369 -20.58 -39.08 -20.10
CA GLU A 369 -21.58 -40.04 -20.56
C GLU A 369 -22.86 -39.22 -20.70
N LYS A 370 -23.36 -39.05 -21.94
CA LYS A 370 -24.66 -38.48 -22.31
C LYS A 370 -25.36 -37.64 -21.22
N GLY A 371 -25.13 -36.34 -21.21
CA GLY A 371 -25.95 -35.39 -20.48
C GLY A 371 -25.46 -34.01 -20.80
N GLN A 372 -26.21 -33.29 -21.64
CA GLN A 372 -26.01 -31.90 -22.05
C GLN A 372 -25.04 -31.17 -21.12
N ASP A 373 -23.80 -30.99 -21.57
CA ASP A 373 -22.74 -30.42 -20.73
C ASP A 373 -23.17 -29.00 -20.35
N CYS A 374 -23.80 -28.85 -19.18
CA CYS A 374 -24.11 -27.54 -18.62
C CYS A 374 -22.77 -26.82 -18.50
N GLY A 375 -22.53 -25.82 -19.36
CA GLY A 375 -21.27 -25.07 -19.45
C GLY A 375 -21.01 -24.19 -18.23
N PHE A 376 -21.40 -24.64 -17.04
CA PHE A 376 -21.33 -23.96 -15.74
C PHE A 376 -20.45 -24.73 -14.75
N GLU A 377 -19.63 -25.70 -15.20
CA GLU A 377 -18.73 -26.45 -14.31
C GLU A 377 -17.62 -25.58 -13.70
N HIS A 378 -17.26 -24.48 -14.36
CA HIS A 378 -16.33 -23.48 -13.83
C HIS A 378 -16.96 -22.59 -12.75
N LEU A 379 -18.30 -22.54 -12.66
CA LEU A 379 -19.02 -21.60 -11.79
C LEU A 379 -18.77 -21.87 -10.30
N PRO A 380 -18.91 -23.12 -9.77
CA PRO A 380 -18.69 -23.38 -8.35
C PRO A 380 -17.25 -23.09 -7.92
N LEU A 381 -16.27 -23.54 -8.71
CA LEU A 381 -14.85 -23.30 -8.45
C LEU A 381 -14.50 -21.81 -8.49
N THR A 382 -15.12 -21.05 -9.40
CA THR A 382 -14.90 -19.60 -9.50
C THR A 382 -15.55 -18.87 -8.32
N ILE A 383 -16.75 -19.26 -7.90
CA ILE A 383 -17.46 -18.65 -6.76
C ILE A 383 -16.73 -18.97 -5.46
N GLU A 384 -16.24 -20.21 -5.29
CA GLU A 384 -15.44 -20.62 -4.13
C GLU A 384 -14.13 -19.82 -4.08
N MET A 385 -13.43 -19.67 -5.20
CA MET A 385 -12.25 -18.82 -5.31
C MET A 385 -12.56 -17.35 -4.99
N TRP A 386 -13.67 -16.79 -5.48
CA TRP A 386 -14.06 -15.41 -5.17
C TRP A 386 -14.44 -15.24 -3.69
N ALA A 387 -15.08 -16.23 -3.09
CA ALA A 387 -15.37 -16.25 -1.65
C ALA A 387 -14.08 -16.30 -0.82
N ASP A 388 -13.12 -17.13 -1.21
CA ASP A 388 -11.79 -17.20 -0.58
C ASP A 388 -10.99 -15.92 -0.77
N GLN A 389 -11.08 -15.29 -1.96
CA GLN A 389 -10.48 -14.00 -2.24
C GLN A 389 -11.12 -12.89 -1.38
N LEU A 390 -12.44 -12.89 -1.21
CA LEU A 390 -13.13 -11.94 -0.33
C LEU A 390 -12.76 -12.17 1.15
N MET A 391 -12.65 -13.42 1.59
CA MET A 391 -12.24 -13.74 2.96
C MET A 391 -10.77 -13.39 3.21
N SER A 392 -9.89 -13.69 2.25
CA SER A 392 -8.47 -13.31 2.33
C SER A 392 -8.28 -11.79 2.25
N LEU A 393 -9.14 -11.05 1.55
CA LEU A 393 -9.15 -9.59 1.56
C LEU A 393 -9.41 -9.03 2.96
N LYS A 394 -10.39 -9.58 3.68
CA LYS A 394 -10.68 -9.22 5.08
C LYS A 394 -9.50 -9.54 6.00
N ASN A 395 -8.87 -10.72 5.81
CA ASN A 395 -7.70 -11.13 6.58
C ASN A 395 -6.47 -10.28 6.26
N LEU A 396 -6.29 -9.88 5.00
CA LEU A 396 -5.21 -9.01 4.55
C LEU A 396 -5.39 -7.61 5.14
N HIS A 397 -6.60 -7.05 5.09
CA HIS A 397 -6.89 -5.76 5.72
C HIS A 397 -6.60 -5.79 7.22
N ARG A 398 -7.00 -6.86 7.92
CA ARG A 398 -6.68 -7.03 9.35
C ARG A 398 -5.18 -7.09 9.61
N SER A 399 -4.45 -7.85 8.79
CA SER A 399 -2.99 -7.98 8.92
C SER A 399 -2.27 -6.67 8.61
N LEU A 400 -2.71 -5.97 7.56
CA LEU A 400 -2.14 -4.69 7.14
C LEU A 400 -2.41 -3.58 8.15
N ARG A 401 -3.59 -3.59 8.79
CA ARG A 401 -3.89 -2.70 9.91
C ARG A 401 -3.02 -2.98 11.13
N LYS A 402 -2.78 -4.26 11.46
CA LYS A 402 -1.84 -4.62 12.53
C LYS A 402 -0.42 -4.12 12.23
N LEU A 403 0.03 -4.28 10.99
CA LEU A 403 1.32 -3.77 10.53
C LEU A 403 1.38 -2.23 10.59
N SER A 404 0.31 -1.55 10.17
CA SER A 404 0.18 -0.09 10.25
C SER A 404 0.29 0.41 11.70
N LEU A 405 -0.37 -0.26 12.65
CA LEU A 405 -0.29 0.06 14.08
C LEU A 405 1.10 -0.18 14.68
N GLU A 406 1.80 -1.24 14.23
CA GLU A 406 3.17 -1.52 14.66
C GLU A 406 4.19 -0.52 14.08
N LEU A 407 4.02 -0.08 12.83
CA LEU A 407 4.96 0.81 12.15
C LEU A 407 4.70 2.31 12.41
N ALA A 408 3.44 2.68 12.62
CA ALA A 408 2.98 4.06 12.79
C ALA A 408 1.85 4.14 13.84
N PRO A 409 2.18 4.09 15.14
CA PRO A 409 1.22 4.08 16.26
C PRO A 409 0.34 5.34 16.36
N TRP A 410 0.68 6.39 15.61
CA TRP A 410 0.04 7.70 15.64
C TRP A 410 -1.11 7.85 14.64
N HIS A 411 -1.31 6.90 13.73
CA HIS A 411 -2.53 6.87 12.92
C HIS A 411 -3.70 6.50 13.83
N THR A 412 -4.51 7.51 14.14
CA THR A 412 -5.72 7.40 14.97
C THR A 412 -6.60 6.26 14.47
N GLU A 413 -7.09 5.47 15.42
CA GLU A 413 -8.17 4.51 15.22
C GLU A 413 -9.32 5.20 14.47
N ASP A 414 -9.55 4.78 13.23
CA ASP A 414 -10.74 5.19 12.50
C ASP A 414 -11.92 4.41 13.11
N PRO A 415 -12.95 5.05 13.68
CA PRO A 415 -14.01 4.38 14.43
C PRO A 415 -14.98 3.56 13.57
N GLN A 416 -14.66 3.30 12.30
CA GLN A 416 -15.57 2.70 11.34
C GLN A 416 -15.29 1.21 11.09
N ASP A 417 -15.35 0.41 12.16
CA ASP A 417 -15.15 -1.05 12.15
C ASP A 417 -16.35 -1.85 11.57
N ASN A 418 -17.37 -1.15 11.05
CA ASN A 418 -18.61 -1.74 10.54
C ASN A 418 -18.84 -1.51 9.04
N ARG A 419 -17.79 -1.33 8.23
CA ARG A 419 -17.97 -1.44 6.77
C ARG A 419 -18.01 -2.91 6.37
N GLU A 420 -19.22 -3.38 6.11
CA GLU A 420 -19.54 -4.76 5.67
C GLU A 420 -18.78 -5.17 4.39
N SER A 421 -18.34 -4.18 3.60
CA SER A 421 -17.51 -4.33 2.40
C SER A 421 -16.20 -3.55 2.53
N ILE A 422 -15.08 -4.28 2.63
CA ILE A 422 -13.72 -3.73 2.46
C ILE A 422 -13.43 -3.72 0.96
N ARG A 423 -12.94 -2.59 0.42
CA ARG A 423 -12.55 -2.50 -0.99
C ARG A 423 -11.02 -2.54 -1.14
N VAL A 424 -10.56 -2.83 -2.35
CA VAL A 424 -9.12 -2.94 -2.66
C VAL A 424 -8.46 -1.57 -2.60
N GLU A 425 -9.18 -0.51 -2.94
CA GLU A 425 -8.71 0.88 -2.84
C GLU A 425 -8.40 1.27 -1.39
N ASP A 426 -9.16 0.75 -0.42
CA ASP A 426 -8.94 1.03 0.99
C ASP A 426 -7.65 0.33 1.49
N LEU A 427 -7.34 -0.86 0.95
CA LEU A 427 -6.08 -1.57 1.19
C LEU A 427 -4.89 -0.87 0.55
N GLN A 428 -5.04 -0.42 -0.69
CA GLN A 428 -4.02 0.31 -1.43
C GLN A 428 -3.65 1.60 -0.69
N PHE A 429 -4.64 2.33 -0.17
CA PHE A 429 -4.41 3.52 0.63
C PHE A 429 -3.58 3.25 1.89
N ILE A 430 -3.85 2.15 2.61
CA ILE A 430 -3.05 1.77 3.78
C ILE A 430 -1.62 1.37 3.39
N VAL A 431 -1.44 0.65 2.28
CA VAL A 431 -0.11 0.29 1.77
C VAL A 431 0.67 1.53 1.36
N ASP A 432 0.06 2.44 0.61
CA ASP A 432 0.68 3.68 0.15
C ASP A 432 1.06 4.57 1.34
N ALA A 433 0.20 4.66 2.36
CA ALA A 433 0.51 5.36 3.61
C ALA A 433 1.68 4.73 4.38
N ILE A 434 1.76 3.40 4.46
CA ILE A 434 2.89 2.69 5.08
C ILE A 434 4.17 2.93 4.28
N LEU A 435 4.11 2.88 2.94
CA LEU A 435 5.26 3.09 2.07
C LEU A 435 5.79 4.53 2.18
N GLU A 436 4.90 5.51 2.19
CA GLU A 436 5.26 6.91 2.38
C GLU A 436 5.91 7.14 3.76
N GLU A 437 5.41 6.48 4.82
CA GLU A 437 5.99 6.57 6.16
C GLU A 437 7.37 5.88 6.25
N ILE A 438 7.55 4.73 5.60
CA ILE A 438 8.86 4.06 5.51
C ILE A 438 9.86 4.92 4.75
N GLU A 439 9.45 5.51 3.62
CA GLU A 439 10.28 6.40 2.82
C GLU A 439 10.64 7.69 3.60
N ASN A 440 9.72 8.21 4.41
CA ASN A 440 9.96 9.32 5.33
C ASN A 440 10.91 8.95 6.47
N LYS A 441 10.86 7.72 7.01
CA LYS A 441 11.83 7.23 8.01
C LYS A 441 13.23 7.04 7.42
N GLU A 442 13.34 6.60 6.17
CA GLU A 442 14.63 6.42 5.49
C GLU A 442 15.31 7.77 5.19
N LYS A 443 14.52 8.79 4.81
CA LYS A 443 15.00 10.18 4.64
C LYS A 443 15.30 10.89 5.97
N ASN A 444 14.67 10.47 7.08
CA ASN A 444 14.85 11.04 8.41
C ASN A 444 15.64 10.10 9.34
N SER A 445 16.88 9.77 8.97
CA SER A 445 17.82 8.98 9.79
C SER A 445 18.20 9.64 11.14
N GLN A 446 17.56 10.75 11.49
CA GLN A 446 17.63 11.47 12.75
C GLN A 446 16.27 11.53 13.46
N THR A 447 15.42 10.51 13.33
CA THR A 447 14.28 10.40 14.25
C THR A 447 14.81 10.06 15.64
N PRO A 448 14.71 10.99 16.61
CA PRO A 448 15.23 10.73 17.94
C PRO A 448 14.38 9.62 18.58
N SER A 449 15.00 8.80 19.43
CA SER A 449 14.36 7.64 20.05
C SER A 449 12.98 7.99 20.65
N GLY A 450 12.02 7.06 20.63
CA GLY A 450 10.68 7.26 21.20
C GLY A 450 10.63 8.01 22.55
N PRO A 451 11.50 7.73 23.55
CA PRO A 451 11.55 8.51 24.79
C PRO A 451 12.00 9.96 24.61
N THR A 452 12.86 10.26 23.63
CA THR A 452 13.26 11.64 23.29
C THR A 452 12.11 12.40 22.64
N LEU A 453 11.32 11.77 21.76
CA LEU A 453 10.12 12.39 21.19
C LEU A 453 9.07 12.69 22.26
N LEU A 454 8.86 11.75 23.20
CA LEU A 454 8.00 11.98 24.36
C LEU A 454 8.51 13.13 25.26
N ALA A 455 9.83 13.25 25.45
CA ALA A 455 10.41 14.37 26.18
C ALA A 455 10.22 15.71 25.45
N ILE A 456 10.35 15.73 24.12
CA ILE A 456 10.09 16.91 23.28
C ILE A 456 8.62 17.30 23.33
N VAL A 457 7.70 16.33 23.21
CA VAL A 457 6.26 16.57 23.33
C VAL A 457 5.91 17.10 24.72
N SER A 458 6.47 16.51 25.79
CA SER A 458 6.29 17.03 27.15
C SER A 458 6.84 18.45 27.31
N HIS A 459 7.95 18.77 26.63
CA HIS A 459 8.51 20.12 26.66
C HIS A 459 7.57 21.13 26.00
N PHE A 460 7.02 20.81 24.83
CA PHE A 460 6.05 21.68 24.15
C PHE A 460 4.72 21.80 24.91
N GLN A 461 4.26 20.73 25.55
CA GLN A 461 3.11 20.77 26.46
C GLN A 461 3.31 21.75 27.62
N LYS A 462 4.52 21.81 28.19
CA LYS A 462 4.87 22.80 29.22
C LYS A 462 5.06 24.21 28.66
N LEU A 463 5.66 24.36 27.48
CA LEU A 463 5.90 25.67 26.86
C LEU A 463 4.59 26.39 26.51
N PHE A 464 3.62 25.64 26.01
CA PHE A 464 2.32 26.16 25.60
C PHE A 464 1.22 26.00 26.65
N ASP A 465 1.54 25.41 27.81
CA ASP A 465 0.64 25.19 28.95
C ASP A 465 -0.60 24.36 28.57
N VAL A 466 -0.39 23.24 27.88
CA VAL A 466 -1.44 22.37 27.35
C VAL A 466 -1.27 20.92 27.81
N ASN A 467 -2.36 20.34 28.33
CA ASN A 467 -2.38 18.97 28.87
C ASN A 467 -2.45 17.86 27.80
N SER A 468 -2.69 18.19 26.52
CA SER A 468 -2.83 17.22 25.43
C SER A 468 -2.05 17.65 24.18
N LEU A 469 -1.52 16.68 23.42
CA LEU A 469 -0.85 16.93 22.13
C LEU A 469 -1.79 17.64 21.13
N SER A 470 -3.08 17.31 21.17
CA SER A 470 -4.10 17.91 20.31
C SER A 470 -4.31 19.40 20.57
N GLY A 471 -4.04 19.90 21.77
CA GLY A 471 -4.17 21.32 22.09
C GLY A 471 -2.93 22.16 21.76
N ILE A 472 -1.78 21.53 21.47
CA ILE A 472 -0.55 22.25 21.10
C ILE A 472 -0.73 22.98 19.78
N TYR A 473 -1.31 22.33 18.76
CA TYR A 473 -1.55 22.95 17.45
C TYR A 473 -2.50 24.16 17.52
N PRO A 474 -3.68 24.09 18.16
CA PRO A 474 -4.53 25.25 18.40
C PRO A 474 -3.80 26.38 19.12
N ARG A 475 -3.05 26.07 20.19
CA ARG A 475 -2.35 27.09 20.97
C ARG A 475 -1.20 27.71 20.20
N MET A 476 -0.47 26.92 19.43
CA MET A 476 0.58 27.40 18.53
C MET A 476 0.00 28.30 17.43
N HIS A 477 -1.12 27.90 16.81
CA HIS A 477 -1.80 28.72 15.81
C HIS A 477 -2.31 30.04 16.40
N GLU A 478 -2.81 30.03 17.63
CA GLU A 478 -3.20 31.24 18.36
C GLU A 478 -1.99 32.15 18.60
N VAL A 479 -0.85 31.61 19.04
CA VAL A 479 0.40 32.38 19.22
C VAL A 479 0.89 32.97 17.90
N TYR A 480 0.90 32.20 16.81
CA TYR A 480 1.30 32.71 15.49
C TYR A 480 0.33 33.77 14.96
N THR A 481 -0.98 33.58 15.16
CA THR A 481 -2.00 34.56 14.78
C THR A 481 -1.81 35.84 15.59
N LYS A 482 -1.65 35.75 16.91
CA LYS A 482 -1.40 36.90 17.80
C LYS A 482 -0.08 37.60 17.49
N LEU A 483 0.97 36.87 17.15
CA LEU A 483 2.25 37.42 16.74
C LEU A 483 2.12 38.13 15.38
N GLY A 484 1.37 37.56 14.44
CA GLY A 484 1.04 38.19 13.16
C GLY A 484 0.24 39.47 13.34
N GLU A 485 -0.79 39.45 14.18
CA GLU A 485 -1.57 40.63 14.57
C GLU A 485 -0.66 41.71 15.20
N MET A 486 0.22 41.34 16.13
CA MET A 486 1.13 42.27 16.80
C MET A 486 2.18 42.84 15.84
N THR A 487 2.72 42.03 14.94
CA THR A 487 3.68 42.48 13.91
C THR A 487 3.00 43.42 12.92
N ASN A 488 1.76 43.13 12.54
CA ASN A 488 0.96 44.00 11.68
C ASN A 488 0.64 45.33 12.38
N ALA A 489 0.21 45.29 13.64
CA ALA A 489 -0.03 46.47 14.46
C ALA A 489 1.25 47.31 14.61
N MET A 490 2.40 46.66 14.86
CA MET A 490 3.70 47.32 14.96
C MET A 490 4.09 48.00 13.65
N ARG A 491 3.89 47.34 12.52
CA ARG A 491 4.15 47.91 11.19
C ARG A 491 3.22 49.10 10.89
N ASN A 492 1.94 48.98 11.22
CA ASN A 492 0.99 50.09 11.06
C ASN A 492 1.39 51.29 11.93
N LEU A 493 1.84 51.05 13.17
CA LEU A 493 2.36 52.11 14.04
C LEU A 493 3.66 52.70 13.51
N GLN A 494 4.56 51.89 12.94
CA GLN A 494 5.77 52.38 12.28
C GLN A 494 5.45 53.27 11.08
N GLU A 495 4.50 52.87 10.24
CA GLU A 495 4.05 53.63 9.08
C GLU A 495 3.39 54.95 9.52
N LEU A 496 2.51 54.92 10.53
CA LEU A 496 1.84 56.11 11.06
C LEU A 496 2.83 57.10 11.71
N LEU A 497 3.91 56.60 12.29
CA LEU A 497 4.97 57.39 12.94
C LEU A 497 6.14 57.69 12.01
N GLU A 498 6.05 57.32 10.73
CA GLU A 498 7.09 57.47 9.71
C GLU A 498 8.46 56.91 10.12
N LEU A 499 8.47 55.89 10.98
CA LEU A 499 9.69 55.21 11.39
C LEU A 499 10.11 54.26 10.27
N GLY A 500 11.40 54.27 9.90
CA GLY A 500 11.93 53.38 8.86
C GLY A 500 11.56 51.92 9.13
N SER A 501 11.29 51.15 8.07
CA SER A 501 10.79 49.77 8.11
C SER A 501 11.67 48.73 8.84
N SER A 502 12.81 49.16 9.39
CA SER A 502 13.76 48.37 10.17
C SER A 502 13.84 48.81 11.65
N ALA A 503 12.97 49.72 12.10
CA ALA A 503 12.98 50.19 13.47
C ALA A 503 12.62 49.05 14.44
N PRO A 504 13.39 48.82 15.51
CA PRO A 504 13.08 47.78 16.48
C PRO A 504 11.77 48.11 17.23
N PRO A 505 10.96 47.11 17.62
CA PRO A 505 9.68 47.32 18.31
C PRO A 505 9.76 48.21 19.56
N THR A 506 10.89 48.19 20.26
CA THR A 506 11.15 49.01 21.44
C THR A 506 11.16 50.51 21.12
N VAL A 507 11.69 50.90 19.96
CA VAL A 507 11.75 52.31 19.54
C VAL A 507 10.36 52.83 19.17
N VAL A 508 9.54 51.99 18.52
CA VAL A 508 8.15 52.33 18.18
C VAL A 508 7.31 52.55 19.44
N VAL A 509 7.46 51.68 20.43
CA VAL A 509 6.74 51.81 21.71
C VAL A 509 7.22 53.05 22.47
N ASP A 510 8.52 53.36 22.45
CA ASP A 510 9.08 54.55 23.10
C ASP A 510 8.64 55.86 22.41
N THR A 511 8.52 55.88 21.07
CA THR A 511 7.97 57.07 20.37
C THR A 511 6.48 57.24 20.60
N VAL A 512 5.69 56.16 20.60
CA VAL A 512 4.27 56.20 20.99
C VAL A 512 4.14 56.69 22.43
N GLY A 513 4.98 56.19 23.35
CA GLY A 513 5.02 56.63 24.74
C GLY A 513 5.29 58.12 24.88
N LYS A 514 6.29 58.64 24.16
CA LYS A 514 6.59 60.09 24.11
C LYS A 514 5.44 60.91 23.52
N LEU A 515 4.76 60.41 22.49
CA LEU A 515 3.61 61.09 21.90
C LEU A 515 2.45 61.15 22.90
N CYS A 516 2.15 60.04 23.58
CA CYS A 516 1.17 59.99 24.66
C CYS A 516 1.53 60.96 25.79
N ASP A 517 2.81 61.06 26.18
CA ASP A 517 3.26 62.01 27.19
C ASP A 517 3.11 63.48 26.74
N ILE A 518 3.36 63.77 25.46
CA ILE A 518 3.17 65.10 24.88
C ILE A 518 1.67 65.47 24.86
N ILE A 519 0.82 64.56 24.38
CA ILE A 519 -0.64 64.77 24.35
C ILE A 519 -1.17 64.92 25.77
N ASN A 520 -0.76 64.08 26.71
CA ASN A 520 -1.18 64.18 28.11
C ASN A 520 -0.72 65.50 28.73
N LYS A 521 0.51 65.95 28.47
CA LYS A 521 0.98 67.26 28.93
C LYS A 521 0.21 68.41 28.29
N ASP A 522 -0.14 68.31 27.01
CA ASP A 522 -0.91 69.36 26.31
C ASP A 522 -2.36 69.42 26.80
N VAL A 523 -3.03 68.27 26.97
CA VAL A 523 -4.36 68.19 27.59
C VAL A 523 -4.31 68.74 29.02
N THR A 524 -3.28 68.38 29.80
CA THR A 524 -3.12 68.92 31.16
C THR A 524 -2.94 70.44 31.15
N LYS A 525 -2.22 70.99 30.16
CA LYS A 525 -2.07 72.44 29.98
C LYS A 525 -3.36 73.12 29.52
N GLN A 526 -4.11 72.52 28.60
CA GLN A 526 -5.41 73.05 28.13
C GLN A 526 -6.44 73.04 29.27
N VAL A 527 -6.48 71.97 30.06
CA VAL A 527 -7.28 71.88 31.29
C VAL A 527 -6.86 72.96 32.29
N GLN A 528 -5.55 73.18 32.46
CA GLN A 528 -5.03 74.25 33.32
C GLN A 528 -5.37 75.66 32.78
N GLN A 529 -5.39 75.87 31.47
CA GLN A 529 -5.80 77.15 30.87
C GLN A 529 -7.31 77.40 31.00
N LEU A 530 -8.14 76.38 30.84
CA LEU A 530 -9.60 76.49 30.92
C LEU A 530 -10.09 76.64 32.37
N LEU A 531 -9.52 75.88 33.31
CA LEU A 531 -9.97 75.84 34.69
C LEU A 531 -9.16 76.76 35.62
N GLY A 532 -7.94 77.13 35.23
CA GLY A 532 -7.03 77.98 36.00
C GLY A 532 -6.38 77.30 37.22
N THR A 533 -6.80 76.09 37.59
CA THR A 533 -6.33 75.35 38.78
C THR A 533 -6.12 73.86 38.46
N GLN A 534 -5.07 73.25 39.01
CA GLN A 534 -4.77 71.80 38.84
C GLN A 534 -5.40 70.90 39.91
N ASP A 535 -5.92 71.48 41.00
CA ASP A 535 -6.48 70.72 42.12
C ASP A 535 -7.93 70.29 41.85
N ILE A 536 -8.20 68.99 41.98
CA ILE A 536 -9.51 68.37 41.74
C ILE A 536 -10.57 68.98 42.64
N HIS A 537 -10.25 69.30 43.90
CA HIS A 537 -11.21 69.94 44.81
C HIS A 537 -11.55 71.37 44.37
N SER A 538 -10.55 72.10 43.88
CA SER A 538 -10.75 73.44 43.29
C SER A 538 -11.56 73.40 41.99
N ILE A 539 -11.39 72.36 41.16
CA ILE A 539 -12.20 72.13 39.95
C ILE A 539 -13.64 71.79 40.31
N ILE A 540 -13.86 70.91 41.30
CA ILE A 540 -15.20 70.55 41.78
C ILE A 540 -15.90 71.80 42.33
N ASN A 541 -15.23 72.60 43.18
CA ASN A 541 -15.81 73.84 43.70
C ASN A 541 -16.17 74.83 42.58
N LYS A 542 -15.31 75.01 41.56
CA LYS A 542 -15.65 75.86 40.41
C LYS A 542 -16.78 75.31 39.56
N LEU A 543 -16.89 73.98 39.43
CA LEU A 543 -17.98 73.34 38.71
C LEU A 543 -19.30 73.50 39.48
N GLU A 544 -19.27 73.35 40.81
CA GLU A 544 -20.40 73.61 41.70
C GLU A 544 -20.82 75.09 41.68
N GLU A 545 -19.86 76.03 41.67
CA GLU A 545 -20.15 77.45 41.49
C GLU A 545 -20.81 77.73 40.14
N HIS A 546 -20.34 77.06 39.07
CA HIS A 546 -20.95 77.15 37.74
C HIS A 546 -22.37 76.56 37.74
N GLU A 547 -22.58 75.39 38.33
CA GLU A 547 -23.89 74.74 38.50
C GLU A 547 -24.86 75.59 39.33
N CYS A 548 -24.38 76.38 40.31
CA CYS A 548 -25.20 77.29 41.10
C CYS A 548 -25.50 78.61 40.38
N PHE A 549 -24.56 79.15 39.60
CA PHE A 549 -24.71 80.44 38.93
C PHE A 549 -25.49 80.34 37.61
N PHE A 550 -25.28 79.28 36.83
CA PHE A 550 -25.84 79.17 35.49
C PHE A 550 -27.37 79.07 35.46
N PRO A 551 -28.05 78.30 36.33
CA PRO A 551 -29.51 78.19 36.30
C PRO A 551 -30.21 79.51 36.65
N PRO A 552 -29.82 80.27 37.70
CA PRO A 552 -30.35 81.61 37.93
C PRO A 552 -30.06 82.58 36.79
N PHE A 553 -28.84 82.53 36.23
CA PHE A 553 -28.46 83.38 35.09
C PHE A 553 -29.29 83.05 33.84
N GLN A 554 -29.46 81.77 33.54
CA GLN A 554 -30.26 81.28 32.42
C GLN A 554 -31.74 81.62 32.61
N ALA A 555 -32.28 81.51 33.83
CA ALA A 555 -33.64 81.93 34.14
C ALA A 555 -33.81 83.44 33.93
N LEU A 556 -32.88 84.27 34.42
CA LEU A 556 -32.88 85.71 34.20
C LEU A 556 -32.83 86.07 32.71
N ILE A 557 -31.96 85.40 31.95
CA ILE A 557 -31.85 85.59 30.50
C ILE A 557 -33.13 85.16 29.80
N GLN A 558 -33.72 84.03 30.17
CA GLN A 558 -34.95 83.53 29.57
C GLN A 558 -36.12 84.46 29.87
N ASP A 559 -36.21 84.99 31.09
CA ASP A 559 -37.19 86.01 31.47
C ASP A 559 -36.99 87.29 30.66
N LEU A 560 -35.73 87.72 30.45
CA LEU A 560 -35.42 88.88 29.61
C LEU A 560 -35.80 88.66 28.14
N LEU A 561 -35.55 87.46 27.60
CA LEU A 561 -35.95 87.07 26.26
C LEU A 561 -37.48 87.05 26.11
N CYS A 562 -38.20 86.53 27.12
CA CYS A 562 -39.66 86.53 27.14
C CYS A 562 -40.25 87.93 27.27
N LEU A 563 -39.73 88.78 28.16
CA LEU A 563 -40.19 90.16 28.35
C LEU A 563 -39.97 91.04 27.11
N LEU A 564 -38.91 90.79 26.36
CA LEU A 564 -38.56 91.55 25.16
C LEU A 564 -39.09 90.91 23.86
N GLU A 565 -39.70 89.73 23.93
CA GLU A 565 -40.12 88.89 22.79
C GLU A 565 -39.00 88.58 21.78
N ILE A 566 -37.79 88.28 22.30
CA ILE A 566 -36.60 88.01 21.50
C ILE A 566 -36.23 86.53 21.58
N ARG A 567 -35.70 85.96 20.49
CA ARG A 567 -35.31 84.54 20.43
C ARG A 567 -33.83 84.28 20.70
N ASN A 568 -32.95 85.28 20.56
CA ASN A 568 -31.51 85.12 20.71
C ASN A 568 -30.94 86.04 21.82
N LEU A 569 -29.94 85.52 22.54
CA LEU A 569 -29.21 86.24 23.59
C LEU A 569 -28.59 87.55 23.07
N ASP A 570 -28.01 87.51 21.88
CA ASP A 570 -27.28 88.63 21.27
C ASP A 570 -28.18 89.82 20.92
N ASP A 571 -29.47 89.56 20.77
CA ASP A 571 -30.49 90.53 20.37
C ASP A 571 -31.09 91.27 21.59
N ILE A 572 -30.80 90.82 22.82
CA ILE A 572 -31.23 91.45 24.08
C ILE A 572 -30.75 92.91 24.17
N LEU A 573 -29.44 93.13 24.07
CA LEU A 573 -28.83 94.46 24.20
C LEU A 573 -29.32 95.45 23.12
N PRO A 574 -29.38 95.08 21.83
CA PRO A 574 -29.97 95.91 20.77
C PRO A 574 -31.41 96.33 21.07
N THR A 575 -32.23 95.42 21.58
CA THR A 575 -33.68 95.65 21.74
C THR A 575 -33.99 96.47 22.99
N VAL A 576 -33.25 96.24 24.10
CA VAL A 576 -33.29 97.13 25.27
C VAL A 576 -32.86 98.56 24.89
N ARG A 577 -31.83 98.70 24.04
CA ARG A 577 -31.42 100.01 23.50
C ARG A 577 -32.51 100.65 22.64
N LYS A 578 -33.21 99.88 21.80
CA LYS A 578 -34.34 100.36 20.99
C LYS A 578 -35.54 100.77 21.85
N LEU A 579 -35.90 100.00 22.87
CA LEU A 579 -36.98 100.35 23.81
C LEU A 579 -36.65 101.59 24.65
N LYS A 580 -35.40 101.72 25.10
CA LYS A 580 -34.92 102.93 25.79
C LYS A 580 -35.01 104.18 24.89
N LEU A 581 -34.76 104.04 23.58
CA LEU A 581 -34.89 105.12 22.60
C LEU A 581 -36.34 105.43 22.21
N ALA A 582 -37.28 104.50 22.42
CA ALA A 582 -38.72 104.69 22.15
C ALA A 582 -39.51 105.18 23.38
N ALA A 583 -38.91 105.09 24.58
CA ALA A 583 -39.47 105.56 25.85
C ALA A 583 -38.87 106.89 26.35
N SER A 584 -37.95 107.49 25.58
CA SER A 584 -37.53 108.91 25.65
C SER A 584 -38.11 109.65 24.45
#